data_AF-A0A8J1XLN1-F1
#
_entry.id   AF-A0A8J1XLN1-F1
#
_cell.length_a   1.000
_cell.length_b   1.000
_cell.length_c   1.000
_cell.angle_alpha   90.00
_cell.angle_beta   90.00
_cell.angle_gamma   90.00
#
_symmetry.space_group_name_H-M   'P 1'
#
loop_
_entity.id
_entity.type
_entity.pdbx_description
1 polymer ?
#
loop_
_entity_poly.entity_id
_entity_poly.type
_entity_poly.pdbx_seq_one_letter_code
_entity_poly.pdbx_strand_id
1 'polypeptide(L)'
;GKSLPAYTSTVKMFQPWILGTIYTIALLPFTKQGANETESDFEKIKALIEDGNNKANEMHGEIVGLKSENEKLMSELKDMKSSMKANIMDSNCKLSEKVDSLSSCACGCEKPACPAGGAIEFDAIKYDSKIWWTKRITENYYTAGRLSSRMIKYAHEAGFKSIIAVVNFTTAVQRGDEYFPTTLDAKDISERLAGVPYGIARPLDWAQWQDINTVHSLTRIADSFPKPILVHCRSAFTSTFFLLSYLANKTRIDPSFEPRVDVNAFFEMASKQGFEYTGSPILLDIVAQVTGNSIDEVNAAQAAHIPDIPMGNQWQKYWLAKPLYKNIFIAGQVWSSNIQNLKDAGYSTIINVRKGVTENSMPSQEEVTLLNVRGKTGTYCTFEHGGRQSIKRLEDTRIDACKQNEYISKSSKVNYEAMNALEFGDAIGYNETLERQAVEAIGGMRYHLKPKGNICYTISTSKSAALCF
;
A
#
# COMPACT_ATOMS: atom_id res chain seq x y z
N GLY A 1 11.81 7.03 -18.43
CA GLY A 1 10.82 7.17 -17.35
C GLY A 1 10.26 8.58 -17.30
N LYS A 2 9.25 8.86 -18.12
CA LYS A 2 8.21 9.87 -17.86
C LYS A 2 6.93 9.18 -18.34
N SER A 3 6.00 8.89 -17.44
CA SER A 3 4.72 8.27 -17.83
C SER A 3 3.89 9.29 -18.60
N LEU A 4 3.79 9.14 -19.92
CA LEU A 4 2.76 9.82 -20.69
C LEU A 4 1.39 9.21 -20.35
N PRO A 5 0.36 10.02 -20.06
CA PRO A 5 -1.00 9.51 -19.98
C PRO A 5 -1.45 9.06 -21.38
N ALA A 6 -2.26 8.00 -21.43
CA ALA A 6 -2.89 7.50 -22.64
C ALA A 6 -3.77 8.60 -23.27
N TYR A 7 -3.22 9.34 -24.24
CA TYR A 7 -3.86 10.48 -24.90
C TYR A 7 -4.14 10.26 -26.40
N THR A 8 -4.10 9.02 -26.88
CA THR A 8 -4.14 8.75 -28.33
C THR A 8 -5.54 8.50 -28.90
N SER A 9 -6.58 8.26 -28.08
CA SER A 9 -7.96 8.12 -28.60
C SER A 9 -8.81 9.39 -28.46
N THR A 10 -8.49 10.29 -27.52
CA THR A 10 -9.33 11.44 -27.21
C THR A 10 -9.12 12.62 -28.17
N VAL A 11 -7.89 12.84 -28.66
CA VAL A 11 -7.56 14.01 -29.50
C VAL A 11 -8.25 13.98 -30.87
N LYS A 12 -8.49 12.80 -31.45
CA LYS A 12 -9.21 12.67 -32.74
C LYS A 12 -10.71 12.98 -32.63
N MET A 13 -11.31 12.92 -31.44
CA MET A 13 -12.72 13.25 -31.24
C MET A 13 -12.99 14.73 -30.94
N PHE A 14 -12.01 15.47 -30.42
CA PHE A 14 -12.23 16.85 -29.96
C PHE A 14 -11.93 17.96 -31.00
N GLN A 15 -11.17 17.65 -32.05
CA GLN A 15 -10.77 18.65 -33.05
C GLN A 15 -11.95 19.26 -33.84
N PRO A 16 -12.98 18.49 -34.27
CA PRO A 16 -14.15 19.07 -34.95
C PRO A 16 -15.03 19.92 -34.02
N TRP A 17 -15.09 19.56 -32.73
CA TRP A 17 -15.99 20.19 -31.75
C TRP A 17 -15.49 21.56 -31.26
N ILE A 18 -14.17 21.69 -31.03
CA ILE A 18 -13.57 22.96 -30.61
C ILE A 18 -13.60 23.99 -31.75
N LEU A 19 -13.29 23.56 -32.98
CA LEU A 19 -13.37 24.43 -34.15
C LEU A 19 -14.82 24.87 -34.44
N GLY A 20 -15.79 23.96 -34.33
CA GLY A 20 -17.21 24.30 -34.49
C GLY A 20 -17.74 25.26 -33.41
N THR A 21 -17.27 25.13 -32.17
CA THR A 21 -17.69 25.98 -31.04
C THR A 21 -17.08 27.39 -31.15
N ILE A 22 -15.82 27.50 -31.56
CA ILE A 22 -15.16 28.79 -31.82
C ILE A 22 -15.83 29.51 -33.01
N TYR A 23 -16.18 28.78 -34.07
CA TYR A 23 -16.88 29.35 -35.23
C TYR A 23 -18.29 29.86 -34.85
N THR A 24 -18.98 29.15 -33.95
CA THR A 24 -20.33 29.53 -33.48
C THR A 24 -20.28 30.74 -32.55
N ILE A 25 -19.30 30.82 -31.64
CA ILE A 25 -19.14 31.94 -30.71
C ILE A 25 -18.70 33.23 -31.44
N ALA A 26 -17.87 33.12 -32.48
CA ALA A 26 -17.42 34.27 -33.26
C ALA A 26 -18.53 34.93 -34.11
N LEU A 27 -19.59 34.19 -34.45
CA LEU A 27 -20.71 34.68 -35.28
C LEU A 27 -21.89 35.24 -34.46
N LEU A 28 -21.87 35.11 -33.12
CA LEU A 28 -23.02 35.42 -32.28
C LEU A 28 -23.24 36.91 -31.90
N PRO A 29 -22.34 37.87 -32.16
CA PRO A 29 -22.66 39.29 -32.01
C PRO A 29 -22.41 40.08 -33.30
N PHE A 30 -23.00 39.70 -34.43
CA PHE A 30 -23.02 40.53 -35.64
C PHE A 30 -24.44 40.76 -36.16
N THR A 31 -25.29 41.32 -35.30
CA THR A 31 -26.50 42.02 -35.74
C THR A 31 -26.47 43.45 -35.24
N LYS A 32 -26.29 44.38 -36.20
CA LYS A 32 -26.48 45.83 -36.14
C LYS A 32 -25.43 46.67 -35.36
N GLN A 33 -24.30 46.98 -36.01
CA GLN A 33 -23.79 48.35 -36.18
C GLN A 33 -22.49 48.38 -37.02
N GLY A 34 -22.42 49.31 -37.99
CA GLY A 34 -21.17 49.84 -38.59
C GLY A 34 -20.41 48.95 -39.59
N ALA A 35 -20.72 49.05 -40.89
CA ALA A 35 -20.06 48.26 -41.95
C ALA A 35 -18.63 48.69 -42.33
N ASN A 36 -18.08 49.80 -41.80
CA ASN A 36 -16.83 50.38 -42.31
C ASN A 36 -15.57 50.14 -41.43
N GLU A 37 -15.68 49.47 -40.29
CA GLU A 37 -14.52 49.03 -39.47
C GLU A 37 -14.21 47.52 -39.61
N THR A 38 -14.98 46.82 -40.45
CA THR A 38 -15.06 45.35 -40.46
C THR A 38 -13.90 44.64 -41.17
N GLU A 39 -13.25 45.29 -42.14
CA GLU A 39 -12.19 44.65 -42.94
C GLU A 39 -10.87 44.52 -42.17
N SER A 40 -10.54 45.50 -41.33
CA SER A 40 -9.33 45.49 -40.48
C SER A 40 -9.38 44.41 -39.41
N ASP A 41 -10.53 44.22 -38.78
CA ASP A 41 -10.69 43.20 -37.74
C ASP A 41 -10.80 41.78 -38.32
N PHE A 42 -11.33 41.64 -39.54
CA PHE A 42 -11.34 40.36 -40.24
C PHE A 42 -9.93 39.88 -40.60
N GLU A 43 -9.04 40.77 -41.05
CA GLU A 43 -7.65 40.42 -41.34
C GLU A 43 -6.85 40.09 -40.05
N LYS A 44 -7.14 40.75 -38.92
CA LYS A 44 -6.56 40.36 -37.61
C LYS A 44 -7.00 38.96 -37.17
N ILE A 45 -8.29 38.62 -37.37
CA ILE A 45 -8.82 37.29 -37.02
C ILE A 45 -8.19 36.22 -37.92
N LYS A 46 -8.01 36.48 -39.23
CA LYS A 46 -7.28 35.57 -40.12
C LYS A 46 -5.85 35.33 -39.66
N ALA A 47 -5.12 36.39 -39.32
CA ALA A 47 -3.74 36.28 -38.83
C ALA A 47 -3.64 35.45 -37.54
N LEU A 48 -4.60 35.60 -36.61
CA LEU A 48 -4.66 34.80 -35.38
C LEU A 48 -4.97 33.33 -35.64
N ILE A 49 -5.85 33.03 -36.62
CA ILE A 49 -6.15 31.66 -37.03
C ILE A 49 -4.91 31.01 -37.68
N GLU A 50 -4.20 31.75 -38.53
CA GLU A 50 -2.99 31.27 -39.19
C GLU A 50 -1.85 31.01 -38.19
N ASP A 51 -1.61 31.92 -37.22
CA ASP A 51 -0.66 31.70 -36.12
C ASP A 51 -1.04 30.48 -35.27
N GLY A 52 -2.33 30.32 -34.96
CA GLY A 52 -2.85 29.14 -34.25
C GLY A 52 -2.60 27.83 -34.98
N ASN A 53 -2.82 27.81 -36.30
CA ASN A 53 -2.55 26.64 -37.16
C ASN A 53 -1.06 26.33 -37.24
N ASN A 54 -0.19 27.34 -37.34
CA ASN A 54 1.26 27.15 -37.38
C ASN A 54 1.78 26.55 -36.06
N LYS A 55 1.33 27.06 -34.92
CA LYS A 55 1.65 26.47 -33.60
C LYS A 55 1.13 25.05 -33.44
N ALA A 56 -0.08 24.76 -33.94
CA ALA A 56 -0.61 23.41 -33.91
C ALA A 56 0.23 22.42 -34.75
N ASN A 57 0.73 22.87 -35.90
CA ASN A 57 1.63 22.07 -36.75
C ASN A 57 3.01 21.85 -36.10
N GLU A 58 3.57 22.86 -35.44
CA GLU A 58 4.82 22.74 -34.67
C GLU A 58 4.67 21.73 -33.53
N MET A 59 3.61 21.85 -32.72
CA MET A 59 3.30 20.88 -31.66
C MET A 59 3.07 19.46 -32.23
N HIS A 60 2.47 19.33 -33.40
CA HIS A 60 2.32 18.03 -34.06
C HIS A 60 3.68 17.42 -34.44
N GLY A 61 4.59 18.23 -34.97
CA GLY A 61 5.97 17.82 -35.26
C GLY A 61 6.71 17.31 -34.02
N GLU A 62 6.62 18.03 -32.90
CA GLU A 62 7.20 17.61 -31.61
C GLU A 62 6.60 16.28 -31.12
N ILE A 63 5.27 16.11 -31.21
CA ILE A 63 4.59 14.87 -30.81
C ILE A 63 5.06 13.68 -31.67
N VAL A 64 5.23 13.88 -32.99
CA VAL A 64 5.74 12.84 -33.89
C VAL A 64 7.20 12.49 -33.55
N GLY A 65 8.03 13.49 -33.26
CA GLY A 65 9.41 13.29 -32.79
C GLY A 65 9.48 12.46 -31.50
N LEU A 66 8.70 12.83 -30.49
CA LEU A 66 8.61 12.11 -29.22
C LEU A 66 8.10 10.68 -29.39
N LYS A 67 7.18 10.44 -30.34
CA LYS A 67 6.70 9.09 -30.65
C LYS A 67 7.80 8.20 -31.24
N SER A 68 8.57 8.73 -32.18
CA SER A 68 9.72 8.03 -32.78
C SER A 68 10.80 7.69 -31.74
N GLU A 69 11.13 8.65 -30.86
CA GLU A 69 12.08 8.44 -29.76
C GLU A 69 11.58 7.36 -28.78
N ASN A 70 10.29 7.38 -28.45
CA ASN A 70 9.69 6.36 -27.58
C ASN A 70 9.71 4.96 -28.22
N GLU A 71 9.44 4.86 -29.53
CA GLU A 71 9.54 3.58 -30.26
C GLU A 71 10.99 3.03 -30.25
N LYS A 72 11.99 3.90 -30.43
CA LYS A 72 13.41 3.55 -30.31
C LYS A 72 13.75 3.03 -28.90
N LEU A 73 13.36 3.76 -27.86
CA LEU A 73 13.59 3.36 -26.46
C LEU A 73 12.91 2.02 -26.11
N MET A 74 11.72 1.77 -26.64
CA MET A 74 11.02 0.50 -26.44
C MET A 74 11.71 -0.68 -27.14
N SER A 75 12.35 -0.43 -28.29
CA SER A 75 13.20 -1.44 -28.95
C SER A 75 14.45 -1.75 -28.12
N GLU A 76 15.17 -0.73 -27.64
CA GLU A 76 16.35 -0.90 -26.79
C GLU A 76 16.01 -1.65 -25.48
N LEU A 77 14.85 -1.35 -24.87
CA LEU A 77 14.35 -2.06 -23.70
C LEU A 77 14.09 -3.55 -23.99
N LYS A 78 13.58 -3.88 -25.18
CA LYS A 78 13.32 -5.27 -25.60
C LYS A 78 14.63 -6.05 -25.77
N ASP A 79 15.65 -5.41 -26.32
CA ASP A 79 16.98 -6.02 -26.49
C ASP A 79 17.66 -6.23 -25.13
N MET A 80 17.60 -5.24 -24.23
CA MET A 80 18.10 -5.38 -22.86
C MET A 80 17.39 -6.53 -22.11
N LYS A 81 16.06 -6.64 -22.21
CA LYS A 81 15.31 -7.75 -21.59
C LYS A 81 15.74 -9.10 -22.15
N SER A 82 16.01 -9.19 -23.45
CA SER A 82 16.45 -10.43 -24.10
C SER A 82 17.86 -10.83 -23.63
N SER A 83 18.79 -9.86 -23.55
CA SER A 83 20.14 -10.06 -23.01
C SER A 83 20.11 -10.49 -21.53
N MET A 84 19.29 -9.83 -20.72
CA MET A 84 19.15 -10.17 -19.29
C MET A 84 18.55 -11.57 -19.09
N LYS A 85 17.57 -11.96 -19.93
CA LYS A 85 17.01 -13.32 -19.93
C LYS A 85 18.06 -14.38 -20.30
N ALA A 86 18.92 -14.10 -21.27
CA ALA A 86 20.02 -14.99 -21.65
C ALA A 86 21.04 -15.16 -20.50
N ASN A 87 21.42 -14.06 -19.83
CA ASN A 87 22.33 -14.10 -18.69
C ASN A 87 21.75 -14.85 -17.48
N ILE A 88 20.44 -14.70 -17.23
CA ILE A 88 19.73 -15.46 -16.18
C ILE A 88 19.66 -16.95 -16.55
N MET A 89 19.43 -17.29 -17.82
CA MET A 89 19.42 -18.68 -18.27
C MET A 89 20.81 -19.34 -18.14
N ASP A 90 21.89 -18.65 -18.54
CA ASP A 90 23.26 -19.16 -18.37
C ASP A 90 23.64 -19.33 -16.89
N SER A 91 23.26 -18.36 -16.04
CA SER A 91 23.47 -18.44 -14.59
C SER A 91 22.68 -19.59 -13.95
N ASN A 92 21.44 -19.81 -14.39
CA ASN A 92 20.59 -20.90 -13.91
C ASN A 92 21.09 -22.27 -14.40
N CYS A 93 21.67 -22.36 -15.59
CA CYS A 93 22.28 -23.58 -16.12
C CYS A 93 23.52 -23.97 -15.30
N LYS A 94 24.38 -23.00 -15.00
CA LYS A 94 25.55 -23.19 -14.10
C LYS A 94 25.14 -23.56 -12.68
N LEU A 95 24.01 -23.05 -12.20
CA LEU A 95 23.43 -23.44 -10.92
C LEU A 95 22.82 -24.85 -10.95
N SER A 96 22.15 -25.27 -12.04
CA SER A 96 21.60 -26.63 -12.14
C SER A 96 22.70 -27.69 -12.22
N GLU A 97 23.78 -27.47 -12.96
CA GLU A 97 24.92 -28.40 -12.99
C GLU A 97 25.56 -28.58 -11.60
N LYS A 98 25.58 -27.51 -10.79
CA LYS A 98 26.06 -27.55 -9.40
C LYS A 98 25.08 -28.24 -8.44
N VAL A 99 23.78 -28.25 -8.74
CA VAL A 99 22.75 -28.94 -7.97
C VAL A 99 22.68 -30.43 -8.36
N ASP A 100 22.90 -30.78 -9.62
CA ASP A 100 22.91 -32.16 -10.10
C ASP A 100 24.15 -32.94 -9.61
N SER A 101 25.26 -32.26 -9.31
CA SER A 101 26.41 -32.87 -8.61
C SER A 101 26.17 -33.13 -7.11
N LEU A 102 25.12 -32.53 -6.51
CA LEU A 102 24.73 -32.73 -5.11
C LEU A 102 23.55 -33.72 -4.95
N SER A 103 22.92 -34.15 -6.04
CA SER A 103 21.72 -35.00 -6.02
C SER A 103 22.01 -36.52 -6.03
N SER A 104 23.27 -36.95 -6.00
CA SER A 104 23.64 -38.38 -6.00
C SER A 104 23.70 -39.05 -4.61
N CYS A 105 23.42 -38.33 -3.53
CA CYS A 105 23.19 -38.95 -2.22
C CYS A 105 21.72 -39.41 -2.10
N ALA A 106 21.47 -40.63 -2.57
CA ALA A 106 20.23 -41.36 -2.36
C ALA A 106 20.08 -41.75 -0.88
N CYS A 107 19.56 -40.83 -0.06
CA CYS A 107 18.97 -41.16 1.23
C CYS A 107 17.45 -41.14 1.06
N GLY A 108 16.82 -42.32 1.15
CA GLY A 108 15.37 -42.50 1.10
C GLY A 108 14.65 -41.89 2.30
N CYS A 109 14.54 -40.56 2.32
CA CYS A 109 13.66 -39.87 3.25
C CYS A 109 12.24 -39.88 2.67
N GLU A 110 11.39 -40.75 3.20
CA GLU A 110 9.95 -40.67 3.02
C GLU A 110 9.51 -39.22 3.28
N LYS A 111 8.76 -38.62 2.35
CA LYS A 111 8.16 -37.29 2.60
C LYS A 111 7.36 -37.42 3.90
N PRO A 112 7.63 -36.60 4.93
CA PRO A 112 6.82 -36.63 6.14
C PRO A 112 5.36 -36.46 5.72
N ALA A 113 4.53 -37.43 6.08
CA ALA A 113 3.11 -37.40 5.77
C ALA A 113 2.56 -36.09 6.33
N CYS A 114 2.10 -35.20 5.46
CA CYS A 114 1.36 -34.02 5.89
C CYS A 114 0.14 -34.54 6.66
N PRO A 115 0.03 -34.30 7.98
CA PRO A 115 -1.17 -34.71 8.70
C PRO A 115 -2.35 -34.05 7.99
N ALA A 116 -3.35 -34.86 7.63
CA ALA A 116 -4.50 -34.41 6.86
C ALA A 116 -5.16 -33.20 7.57
N GLY A 117 -4.92 -32.00 7.04
CA GLY A 117 -5.62 -30.78 7.42
C GLY A 117 -5.60 -30.42 8.91
N GLY A 118 -4.53 -30.72 9.64
CA GLY A 118 -4.36 -30.21 11.01
C GLY A 118 -4.29 -28.69 10.96
N ALA A 119 -5.42 -28.01 11.19
CA ALA A 119 -5.46 -26.56 11.31
C ALA A 119 -4.49 -26.16 12.41
N ILE A 120 -3.47 -25.38 12.09
CA ILE A 120 -2.58 -24.83 13.11
C ILE A 120 -3.45 -23.90 13.97
N GLU A 121 -3.74 -24.32 15.20
CA GLU A 121 -4.45 -23.50 16.17
C GLU A 121 -3.55 -22.33 16.60
N PHE A 122 -3.79 -21.19 15.96
CA PHE A 122 -3.30 -19.89 16.41
C PHE A 122 -4.36 -19.24 17.30
N ASP A 123 -4.15 -19.22 18.62
CA ASP A 123 -5.04 -18.55 19.58
C ASP A 123 -4.78 -17.03 19.68
N ALA A 124 -3.64 -16.57 19.15
CA ALA A 124 -3.24 -15.16 19.15
C ALA A 124 -2.39 -14.82 17.92
N ILE A 125 -2.27 -13.52 17.61
CA ILE A 125 -1.31 -13.04 16.60
C ILE A 125 0.11 -13.29 17.10
N LYS A 126 0.90 -14.06 16.34
CA LYS A 126 2.25 -14.50 16.78
C LYS A 126 3.41 -13.71 16.18
N TYR A 127 3.19 -13.00 15.07
CA TYR A 127 4.28 -12.38 14.29
C TYR A 127 4.01 -10.91 13.97
N ASP A 128 4.29 -10.03 14.93
CA ASP A 128 4.13 -8.57 14.77
C ASP A 128 4.86 -8.01 13.54
N SER A 129 6.02 -8.59 13.19
CA SER A 129 6.78 -8.18 12.00
C SER A 129 6.07 -8.47 10.68
N LYS A 130 5.08 -9.36 10.64
CA LYS A 130 4.30 -9.64 9.41
C LYS A 130 3.12 -8.69 9.23
N ILE A 131 2.74 -7.95 10.28
CA ILE A 131 1.52 -7.14 10.33
C ILE A 131 1.77 -5.68 10.69
N TRP A 132 3.00 -5.19 10.52
CA TRP A 132 3.39 -3.81 10.81
C TRP A 132 2.53 -2.76 10.08
N TRP A 133 1.94 -3.14 8.94
CA TRP A 133 1.05 -2.32 8.13
C TRP A 133 -0.36 -2.22 8.72
N THR A 134 -0.74 -3.09 9.64
CA THR A 134 -2.08 -3.08 10.26
C THR A 134 -2.22 -2.04 11.38
N LYS A 135 -3.46 -1.64 11.65
CA LYS A 135 -3.86 -0.83 12.80
C LYS A 135 -4.71 -1.70 13.72
N ARG A 136 -4.21 -1.98 14.92
CA ARG A 136 -4.95 -2.72 15.95
C ARG A 136 -6.05 -1.81 16.51
N ILE A 137 -7.30 -2.24 16.44
CA ILE A 137 -8.45 -1.55 17.06
C ILE A 137 -8.76 -2.24 18.40
N THR A 138 -8.80 -3.57 18.40
CA THR A 138 -8.99 -4.41 19.60
C THR A 138 -8.10 -5.65 19.49
N GLU A 139 -8.17 -6.61 20.43
CA GLU A 139 -7.48 -7.90 20.29
C GLU A 139 -8.01 -8.75 19.12
N ASN A 140 -9.28 -8.54 18.76
CA ASN A 140 -9.98 -9.35 17.76
C ASN A 140 -10.17 -8.64 16.42
N TYR A 141 -9.87 -7.34 16.36
CA TYR A 141 -10.25 -6.48 15.25
C TYR A 141 -9.10 -5.56 14.86
N TYR A 142 -8.73 -5.65 13.59
CA TYR A 142 -7.63 -4.90 12.99
C TYR A 142 -8.10 -4.24 11.71
N THR A 143 -7.48 -3.12 11.34
CA THR A 143 -7.76 -2.44 10.09
C THR A 143 -6.51 -2.27 9.23
N ALA A 144 -6.71 -2.17 7.93
CA ALA A 144 -5.65 -1.86 6.96
C ALA A 144 -6.18 -1.12 5.74
N GLY A 145 -5.28 -0.54 4.96
CA GLY A 145 -5.55 -0.10 3.59
C GLY A 145 -5.44 -1.27 2.62
N ARG A 146 -5.24 -0.97 1.34
CA ARG A 146 -5.38 -1.99 0.31
C ARG A 146 -4.28 -3.04 0.49
N LEU A 147 -4.67 -4.31 0.53
CA LEU A 147 -3.72 -5.40 0.71
C LEU A 147 -3.06 -5.79 -0.62
N SER A 148 -1.74 -5.98 -0.60
CA SER A 148 -1.03 -6.67 -1.67
C SER A 148 -1.20 -8.19 -1.53
N SER A 149 -0.88 -8.96 -2.58
CA SER A 149 -0.90 -10.43 -2.51
C SER A 149 -0.01 -10.98 -1.38
N ARG A 150 1.11 -10.32 -1.10
CA ARG A 150 2.03 -10.64 0.00
C ARG A 150 1.40 -10.32 1.36
N MET A 151 0.75 -9.17 1.51
CA MET A 151 0.08 -8.80 2.76
C MET A 151 -1.05 -9.78 3.14
N ILE A 152 -1.81 -10.29 2.15
CA ILE A 152 -2.84 -11.31 2.40
C ILE A 152 -2.23 -12.59 2.98
N LYS A 153 -1.11 -13.04 2.42
CA LYS A 153 -0.37 -14.22 2.90
C LYS A 153 0.25 -13.98 4.28
N TYR A 154 0.85 -12.81 4.50
CA TYR A 154 1.33 -12.40 5.83
C TYR A 154 0.23 -12.34 6.88
N ALA A 155 -0.98 -11.92 6.52
CA ALA A 155 -2.11 -11.92 7.45
C ALA A 155 -2.39 -13.34 7.96
N HIS A 156 -2.44 -14.33 7.06
CA HIS A 156 -2.58 -15.74 7.43
C HIS A 156 -1.44 -16.22 8.34
N GLU A 157 -0.19 -16.00 7.92
CA GLU A 157 0.98 -16.43 8.68
C GLU A 157 1.02 -15.81 10.09
N ALA A 158 0.58 -14.56 10.23
CA ALA A 158 0.50 -13.86 11.50
C ALA A 158 -0.59 -14.41 12.43
N GLY A 159 -1.58 -15.15 11.91
CA GLY A 159 -2.64 -15.77 12.69
C GLY A 159 -4.03 -15.15 12.49
N PHE A 160 -4.23 -14.24 11.51
CA PHE A 160 -5.58 -13.80 11.17
C PHE A 160 -6.43 -14.97 10.70
N LYS A 161 -7.63 -15.09 11.28
CA LYS A 161 -8.57 -16.16 10.93
C LYS A 161 -9.54 -15.76 9.84
N SER A 162 -9.69 -14.47 9.58
CA SER A 162 -10.52 -13.99 8.49
C SER A 162 -10.14 -12.59 8.02
N ILE A 163 -10.47 -12.29 6.76
CA ILE A 163 -10.23 -10.99 6.13
C ILE A 163 -11.54 -10.47 5.56
N ILE A 164 -11.82 -9.18 5.75
CA ILE A 164 -13.02 -8.53 5.21
C ILE A 164 -12.60 -7.28 4.44
N ALA A 165 -13.00 -7.18 3.17
CA ALA A 165 -12.93 -5.93 2.43
C ALA A 165 -14.23 -5.13 2.62
N VAL A 166 -14.13 -3.86 2.99
CA VAL A 166 -15.32 -2.97 3.03
C VAL A 166 -15.69 -2.40 1.66
N VAL A 167 -14.83 -2.59 0.66
CA VAL A 167 -15.04 -2.13 -0.72
C VAL A 167 -14.67 -3.21 -1.73
N ASN A 168 -15.28 -3.14 -2.91
CA ASN A 168 -14.99 -4.01 -4.03
C ASN A 168 -13.93 -3.38 -4.96
N PHE A 169 -12.75 -4.00 -5.08
CA PHE A 169 -11.70 -3.58 -5.99
C PHE A 169 -11.83 -4.32 -7.33
N THR A 170 -12.31 -3.62 -8.35
CA THR A 170 -12.50 -4.19 -9.69
C THR A 170 -11.24 -4.16 -10.56
N THR A 171 -10.25 -3.34 -10.20
CA THR A 171 -9.02 -3.16 -10.98
C THR A 171 -7.80 -3.49 -10.12
N ALA A 172 -6.98 -4.44 -10.59
CA ALA A 172 -5.68 -4.72 -9.99
C ALA A 172 -4.72 -3.54 -10.19
N VAL A 173 -3.84 -3.29 -9.23
CA VAL A 173 -2.87 -2.19 -9.30
C VAL A 173 -1.48 -2.74 -9.04
N GLN A 174 -0.51 -2.31 -9.84
CA GLN A 174 0.90 -2.55 -9.60
C GLN A 174 1.53 -1.28 -9.03
N ARG A 175 2.26 -1.38 -7.90
CA ARG A 175 3.08 -0.28 -7.36
C ARG A 175 4.48 -0.80 -7.14
N GLY A 176 5.46 -0.33 -7.94
CA GLY A 176 6.77 -0.97 -7.97
C GLY A 176 6.63 -2.47 -8.24
N ASP A 177 7.21 -3.32 -7.38
CA ASP A 177 7.11 -4.78 -7.48
C ASP A 177 5.92 -5.37 -6.70
N GLU A 178 5.07 -4.54 -6.10
CA GLU A 178 3.87 -5.01 -5.40
C GLU A 178 2.64 -5.10 -6.29
N TYR A 179 2.04 -6.28 -6.27
CA TYR A 179 0.77 -6.56 -6.88
C TYR A 179 -0.38 -6.43 -5.86
N PHE A 180 -1.28 -5.47 -6.10
CA PHE A 180 -2.52 -5.26 -5.37
C PHE A 180 -3.67 -5.90 -6.15
N PRO A 181 -4.14 -7.10 -5.76
CA PRO A 181 -5.14 -7.87 -6.50
C PRO A 181 -6.50 -7.15 -6.62
N THR A 182 -7.34 -7.60 -7.55
CA THR A 182 -8.79 -7.34 -7.49
C THR A 182 -9.39 -8.01 -6.25
N THR A 183 -10.61 -7.69 -5.87
CA THR A 183 -11.28 -8.38 -4.75
C THR A 183 -11.48 -9.86 -5.03
N LEU A 184 -11.73 -10.25 -6.28
CA LEU A 184 -11.85 -11.65 -6.68
C LEU A 184 -10.51 -12.39 -6.54
N ASP A 185 -9.42 -11.79 -7.04
CA ASP A 185 -8.08 -12.36 -6.90
C ASP A 185 -7.63 -12.40 -5.43
N ALA A 186 -7.98 -11.38 -4.64
CA ALA A 186 -7.69 -11.34 -3.20
C ALA A 186 -8.40 -12.47 -2.46
N LYS A 187 -9.65 -12.74 -2.82
CA LYS A 187 -10.43 -13.86 -2.29
C LYS A 187 -9.78 -15.20 -2.66
N ASP A 188 -9.38 -15.41 -3.92
CA ASP A 188 -8.66 -16.62 -4.33
C ASP A 188 -7.36 -16.82 -3.54
N ILE A 189 -6.54 -15.76 -3.42
CA ILE A 189 -5.28 -15.82 -2.65
C ILE A 189 -5.58 -16.15 -1.17
N SER A 190 -6.58 -15.49 -0.58
CA SER A 190 -6.92 -15.69 0.84
C SER A 190 -7.46 -17.10 1.10
N GLU A 191 -8.46 -17.54 0.34
CA GLU A 191 -9.17 -18.79 0.61
C GLU A 191 -8.42 -20.02 0.11
N ARG A 192 -7.89 -19.98 -1.13
CA ARG A 192 -7.23 -21.13 -1.75
C ARG A 192 -5.77 -21.27 -1.33
N LEU A 193 -5.00 -20.18 -1.36
CA LEU A 193 -3.57 -20.24 -1.03
C LEU A 193 -3.32 -20.13 0.47
N ALA A 194 -3.99 -19.18 1.13
CA ALA A 194 -3.77 -18.92 2.54
C ALA A 194 -4.66 -19.78 3.45
N GLY A 195 -5.83 -20.24 3.00
CA GLY A 195 -6.77 -20.98 3.84
C GLY A 195 -7.50 -20.09 4.85
N VAL A 196 -7.73 -18.82 4.49
CA VAL A 196 -8.38 -17.81 5.33
C VAL A 196 -9.66 -17.32 4.63
N PRO A 197 -10.84 -17.47 5.26
CA PRO A 197 -12.10 -16.91 4.76
C PRO A 197 -12.01 -15.44 4.40
N TYR A 198 -12.59 -15.08 3.24
CA TYR A 198 -12.57 -13.70 2.74
C TYR A 198 -13.98 -13.16 2.48
N GLY A 199 -14.36 -12.14 3.23
CA GLY A 199 -15.65 -11.47 3.16
C GLY A 199 -15.59 -10.14 2.42
N ILE A 200 -16.73 -9.72 1.85
CA ILE A 200 -16.89 -8.41 1.22
C ILE A 200 -18.12 -7.77 1.87
N ALA A 201 -17.92 -6.75 2.71
CA ALA A 201 -19.03 -6.07 3.38
C ALA A 201 -19.93 -5.32 2.39
N ARG A 202 -19.38 -4.87 1.25
CA ARG A 202 -20.20 -4.27 0.20
C ARG A 202 -19.66 -4.56 -1.21
N PRO A 203 -20.49 -5.10 -2.12
CA PRO A 203 -20.09 -5.37 -3.50
C PRO A 203 -20.17 -4.15 -4.43
N LEU A 204 -20.69 -3.01 -3.97
CA LEU A 204 -21.02 -1.83 -4.81
C LEU A 204 -19.90 -0.78 -4.90
N ASP A 205 -20.05 0.09 -5.92
CA ASP A 205 -19.13 1.14 -6.36
C ASP A 205 -18.73 2.12 -5.25
N TRP A 206 -17.50 2.64 -5.33
CA TRP A 206 -16.90 3.59 -4.40
C TRP A 206 -17.74 4.84 -4.22
N ALA A 207 -18.57 5.23 -5.19
CA ALA A 207 -19.40 6.43 -5.12
C ALA A 207 -20.38 6.48 -3.92
N GLN A 208 -20.75 5.32 -3.36
CA GLN A 208 -21.79 5.26 -2.33
C GLN A 208 -21.30 4.70 -0.99
N TRP A 209 -19.98 4.63 -0.76
CA TRP A 209 -19.44 3.90 0.40
C TRP A 209 -20.01 4.37 1.75
N GLN A 210 -20.40 5.65 1.88
CA GLN A 210 -20.93 6.28 3.09
C GLN A 210 -22.41 5.92 3.35
N ASP A 211 -22.69 4.64 3.66
CA ASP A 211 -24.04 4.13 3.87
C ASP A 211 -24.10 3.24 5.13
N ILE A 212 -25.12 3.45 5.95
CA ILE A 212 -25.42 2.63 7.15
C ILE A 212 -25.60 1.14 6.81
N ASN A 213 -26.08 0.80 5.61
CA ASN A 213 -26.17 -0.59 5.14
C ASN A 213 -24.81 -1.29 5.08
N THR A 214 -23.73 -0.52 4.93
CA THR A 214 -22.36 -1.06 5.00
C THR A 214 -22.01 -1.49 6.43
N VAL A 215 -22.45 -0.74 7.45
CA VAL A 215 -22.31 -1.12 8.87
C VAL A 215 -23.09 -2.41 9.13
N HIS A 216 -24.34 -2.51 8.68
CA HIS A 216 -25.15 -3.72 8.85
C HIS A 216 -24.56 -4.94 8.15
N SER A 217 -24.05 -4.77 6.92
CA SER A 217 -23.42 -5.85 6.19
C SER A 217 -22.11 -6.30 6.83
N LEU A 218 -21.28 -5.35 7.29
CA LEU A 218 -20.08 -5.67 8.05
C LEU A 218 -20.42 -6.41 9.35
N THR A 219 -21.45 -5.97 10.08
CA THR A 219 -21.92 -6.61 11.32
C THR A 219 -22.24 -8.08 11.10
N ARG A 220 -23.06 -8.37 10.10
CA ARG A 220 -23.44 -9.74 9.75
C ARG A 220 -22.26 -10.63 9.40
N ILE A 221 -21.30 -10.12 8.61
CA ILE A 221 -20.11 -10.89 8.23
C ILE A 221 -19.20 -11.09 9.44
N ALA A 222 -18.87 -10.02 10.16
CA ALA A 222 -17.95 -10.04 11.29
C ALA A 222 -18.44 -10.96 12.44
N ASP A 223 -19.75 -11.00 12.69
CA ASP A 223 -20.34 -11.90 13.70
C ASP A 223 -20.25 -13.38 13.29
N SER A 224 -20.23 -13.68 11.98
CA SER A 224 -20.12 -15.05 11.45
C SER A 224 -18.67 -15.53 11.24
N PHE A 225 -17.70 -14.63 11.27
CA PHE A 225 -16.32 -14.91 10.89
C PHE A 225 -15.46 -15.23 12.13
N PRO A 226 -14.51 -16.19 12.01
CA PRO A 226 -13.59 -16.48 13.10
C PRO A 226 -12.62 -15.31 13.32
N LYS A 227 -12.28 -15.06 14.59
CA LYS A 227 -11.41 -13.98 15.05
C LYS A 227 -9.97 -14.48 15.27
N PRO A 228 -8.93 -13.65 15.16
CA PRO A 228 -8.96 -12.22 14.84
C PRO A 228 -9.30 -11.91 13.37
N ILE A 229 -9.99 -10.78 13.15
CA ILE A 229 -10.48 -10.31 11.85
C ILE A 229 -9.66 -9.10 11.38
N LEU A 230 -9.20 -9.14 10.13
CA LEU A 230 -8.60 -8.01 9.44
C LEU A 230 -9.60 -7.33 8.49
N VAL A 231 -9.96 -6.08 8.75
CA VAL A 231 -10.88 -5.29 7.92
C VAL A 231 -10.11 -4.28 7.08
N HIS A 232 -10.22 -4.33 5.75
CA HIS A 232 -9.42 -3.47 4.88
C HIS A 232 -10.22 -2.67 3.84
N CYS A 233 -9.67 -1.52 3.45
CA CYS A 233 -10.19 -0.65 2.39
C CYS A 233 -9.04 -0.11 1.53
N ARG A 234 -9.16 1.07 0.90
CA ARG A 234 -8.06 1.66 0.14
C ARG A 234 -6.94 2.22 1.02
N SER A 235 -7.29 2.91 2.12
CA SER A 235 -6.38 3.74 2.94
C SER A 235 -6.56 3.57 4.45
N ALA A 236 -7.15 2.45 4.90
CA ALA A 236 -7.58 2.20 6.28
C ALA A 236 -8.64 3.17 6.86
N PHE A 237 -8.85 4.35 6.27
CA PHE A 237 -9.83 5.34 6.72
C PHE A 237 -11.25 4.77 6.79
N THR A 238 -11.74 4.27 5.65
CA THR A 238 -13.09 3.69 5.54
C THR A 238 -13.26 2.39 6.33
N SER A 239 -12.25 1.51 6.36
CA SER A 239 -12.33 0.26 7.13
C SER A 239 -12.33 0.54 8.63
N THR A 240 -11.56 1.54 9.09
CA THR A 240 -11.56 1.95 10.50
C THR A 240 -12.89 2.57 10.89
N PHE A 241 -13.42 3.47 10.07
CA PHE A 241 -14.75 4.05 10.29
C PHE A 241 -15.80 2.95 10.48
N PHE A 242 -15.94 2.04 9.51
CA PHE A 242 -16.97 1.00 9.58
C PHE A 242 -16.74 0.00 10.70
N LEU A 243 -15.50 -0.34 11.02
CA LEU A 243 -15.20 -1.24 12.13
C LEU A 243 -15.55 -0.61 13.48
N LEU A 244 -15.25 0.68 13.68
CA LEU A 244 -15.66 1.40 14.88
C LEU A 244 -17.19 1.56 14.94
N SER A 245 -17.85 1.81 13.80
CA SER A 245 -19.32 1.88 13.74
C SER A 245 -19.98 0.52 14.07
N TYR A 246 -19.36 -0.58 13.65
CA TYR A 246 -19.78 -1.93 14.05
C TYR A 246 -19.68 -2.11 15.57
N LEU A 247 -18.53 -1.79 16.18
CA LEU A 247 -18.32 -1.94 17.62
C LEU A 247 -19.28 -1.06 18.43
N ALA A 248 -19.51 0.17 17.98
CA ALA A 248 -20.47 1.09 18.58
C ALA A 248 -21.90 0.56 18.49
N ASN A 249 -22.32 0.07 17.31
CA ASN A 249 -23.63 -0.54 17.14
C ASN A 249 -23.81 -1.79 18.01
N LYS A 250 -22.78 -2.63 18.16
CA LYS A 250 -22.81 -3.80 19.05
C LYS A 250 -22.96 -3.37 20.51
N THR A 251 -22.22 -2.36 20.95
CA THR A 251 -22.31 -1.79 22.30
C THR A 251 -23.71 -1.20 22.59
N ARG A 252 -24.31 -0.55 21.60
CA ARG A 252 -25.67 0.01 21.72
C ARG A 252 -26.74 -1.09 21.84
N ILE A 253 -26.62 -2.15 21.04
CA ILE A 253 -27.58 -3.27 21.03
C ILE A 253 -27.41 -4.15 22.27
N ASP A 254 -26.17 -4.42 22.65
CA ASP A 254 -25.78 -5.22 23.81
C ASP A 254 -24.80 -4.42 24.67
N PRO A 255 -25.27 -3.76 25.73
CA PRO A 255 -24.41 -2.99 26.64
C PRO A 255 -23.32 -3.79 27.35
N SER A 256 -23.41 -5.13 27.34
CA SER A 256 -22.40 -6.04 27.91
C SER A 256 -21.34 -6.49 26.89
N PHE A 257 -21.47 -6.08 25.63
CA PHE A 257 -20.50 -6.39 24.58
C PHE A 257 -19.14 -5.75 24.86
N GLU A 258 -18.06 -6.53 24.73
CA GLU A 258 -16.69 -6.06 24.87
C GLU A 258 -15.89 -6.14 23.54
N PRO A 259 -15.10 -5.10 23.19
CA PRO A 259 -14.95 -3.86 23.95
C PRO A 259 -16.15 -2.91 23.77
N ARG A 260 -16.52 -2.23 24.84
CA ARG A 260 -17.53 -1.16 24.80
C ARG A 260 -16.99 0.05 24.03
N VAL A 261 -17.72 0.48 23.02
CA VAL A 261 -17.41 1.66 22.21
C VAL A 261 -18.62 2.60 22.20
N ASP A 262 -18.58 3.62 23.04
CA ASP A 262 -19.53 4.73 22.96
C ASP A 262 -19.04 5.81 21.97
N VAL A 263 -19.76 6.93 21.87
CA VAL A 263 -19.42 8.03 20.94
C VAL A 263 -18.05 8.65 21.25
N ASN A 264 -17.64 8.75 22.52
CA ASN A 264 -16.34 9.30 22.88
C ASN A 264 -15.22 8.31 22.55
N ALA A 265 -15.38 7.03 22.93
CA ALA A 265 -14.45 5.97 22.60
C ALA A 265 -14.28 5.82 21.09
N PHE A 266 -15.35 5.96 20.30
CA PHE A 266 -15.28 5.95 18.83
C PHE A 266 -14.27 6.98 18.31
N PHE A 267 -14.42 8.25 18.70
CA PHE A 267 -13.55 9.31 18.20
C PHE A 267 -12.15 9.30 18.84
N GLU A 268 -12.03 8.87 20.10
CA GLU A 268 -10.74 8.64 20.74
C GLU A 268 -9.93 7.55 20.01
N MET A 269 -10.56 6.43 19.66
CA MET A 269 -9.92 5.35 18.92
C MET A 269 -9.55 5.78 17.50
N ALA A 270 -10.44 6.52 16.82
CA ALA A 270 -10.17 7.05 15.48
C ALA A 270 -8.98 8.02 15.47
N SER A 271 -8.94 8.96 16.43
CA SER A 271 -7.89 9.98 16.52
C SER A 271 -6.52 9.36 16.83
N LYS A 272 -6.45 8.33 17.68
CA LYS A 272 -5.23 7.54 17.92
C LYS A 272 -4.69 6.86 16.65
N GLN A 273 -5.55 6.58 15.66
CA GLN A 273 -5.13 6.07 14.35
C GLN A 273 -4.80 7.16 13.33
N GLY A 274 -4.97 8.43 13.69
CA GLY A 274 -4.80 9.59 12.82
C GLY A 274 -5.98 9.82 11.88
N PHE A 275 -7.20 9.47 12.28
CA PHE A 275 -8.39 9.72 11.48
C PHE A 275 -9.30 10.74 12.16
N GLU A 276 -9.87 11.62 11.35
CA GLU A 276 -10.93 12.55 11.72
C GLU A 276 -12.06 12.49 10.70
N TYR A 277 -13.30 12.72 11.14
CA TYR A 277 -14.48 12.64 10.28
C TYR A 277 -15.26 13.96 10.19
N THR A 278 -14.68 15.05 10.69
CA THR A 278 -15.21 16.43 10.72
C THR A 278 -15.70 16.94 9.36
N GLY A 279 -15.01 16.57 8.28
CA GLY A 279 -15.33 17.01 6.91
C GLY A 279 -16.51 16.29 6.24
N SER A 280 -17.22 15.39 6.92
CA SER A 280 -18.30 14.61 6.30
C SER A 280 -19.54 14.47 7.19
N PRO A 281 -20.56 15.34 7.01
CA PRO A 281 -21.81 15.26 7.77
C PRO A 281 -22.50 13.89 7.68
N ILE A 282 -22.40 13.22 6.53
CA ILE A 282 -22.95 11.86 6.32
C ILE A 282 -22.31 10.85 7.26
N LEU A 283 -20.99 10.93 7.48
CA LEU A 283 -20.30 10.02 8.41
C LEU A 283 -20.72 10.29 9.86
N LEU A 284 -20.88 11.55 10.24
CA LEU A 284 -21.31 11.93 11.58
C LEU A 284 -22.76 11.50 11.84
N ASP A 285 -23.64 11.59 10.85
CA ASP A 285 -25.00 11.07 10.92
C ASP A 285 -25.03 9.54 11.10
N ILE A 286 -24.17 8.80 10.38
CA ILE A 286 -24.01 7.36 10.60
C ILE A 286 -23.55 7.07 12.03
N VAL A 287 -22.61 7.85 12.59
CA VAL A 287 -22.17 7.70 13.99
C VAL A 287 -23.35 7.91 14.94
N ALA A 288 -24.13 8.98 14.77
CA ALA A 288 -25.32 9.27 15.56
C ALA A 288 -26.31 8.09 15.55
N GLN A 289 -26.57 7.51 14.36
CA GLN A 289 -27.46 6.35 14.21
C GLN A 289 -26.92 5.10 14.92
N VAL A 290 -25.63 4.79 14.82
CA VAL A 290 -25.07 3.56 15.40
C VAL A 290 -24.85 3.66 16.92
N THR A 291 -24.60 4.85 17.46
CA THR A 291 -24.45 5.07 18.90
C THR A 291 -25.77 5.39 19.58
N GLY A 292 -26.77 5.91 18.86
CA GLY A 292 -28.04 6.39 19.40
C GLY A 292 -27.95 7.79 20.02
N ASN A 293 -26.85 8.52 19.79
CA ASN A 293 -26.68 9.90 20.24
C ASN A 293 -27.30 10.89 19.26
N SER A 294 -27.58 12.10 19.77
CA SER A 294 -27.91 13.23 18.92
C SER A 294 -26.70 13.69 18.09
N ILE A 295 -26.95 14.37 16.97
CA ILE A 295 -25.88 14.90 16.13
C ILE A 295 -25.01 15.94 16.88
N ASP A 296 -25.59 16.68 17.82
CA ASP A 296 -24.88 17.66 18.65
C ASP A 296 -23.87 16.98 19.60
N GLU A 297 -24.26 15.88 20.22
CA GLU A 297 -23.36 15.07 21.05
C GLU A 297 -22.22 14.47 20.21
N VAL A 298 -22.54 13.97 19.01
CA VAL A 298 -21.53 13.45 18.07
C VAL A 298 -20.54 14.53 17.65
N ASN A 299 -21.03 15.73 17.30
CA ASN A 299 -20.19 16.87 16.96
C ASN A 299 -19.28 17.28 18.13
N ALA A 300 -19.82 17.33 19.34
CA ALA A 300 -19.06 17.65 20.55
C ALA A 300 -17.95 16.61 20.81
N ALA A 301 -18.27 15.32 20.70
CA ALA A 301 -17.31 14.24 20.89
C ALA A 301 -16.20 14.25 19.82
N GLN A 302 -16.55 14.50 18.55
CA GLN A 302 -15.56 14.63 17.48
C GLN A 302 -14.64 15.84 17.70
N ALA A 303 -15.18 16.98 18.12
CA ALA A 303 -14.39 18.18 18.40
C ALA A 303 -13.39 17.97 19.55
N ALA A 304 -13.74 17.17 20.55
CA ALA A 304 -12.86 16.83 21.67
C ALA A 304 -11.69 15.92 21.29
N HIS A 305 -11.74 15.24 20.14
CA HIS A 305 -10.78 14.21 19.73
C HIS A 305 -10.17 14.47 18.35
N ILE A 306 -9.92 15.73 17.99
CA ILE A 306 -9.19 16.05 16.76
C ILE A 306 -7.70 15.71 16.96
N PRO A 307 -7.08 14.90 16.09
CA PRO A 307 -5.66 14.59 16.22
C PRO A 307 -4.79 15.84 16.03
N ASP A 308 -3.79 16.02 16.90
CA ASP A 308 -2.84 17.16 16.85
C ASP A 308 -1.80 16.96 15.74
N ILE A 309 -2.24 17.09 14.49
CA ILE A 309 -1.41 16.93 13.29
C ILE A 309 -1.74 18.00 12.24
N PRO A 310 -0.75 18.43 11.43
CA PRO A 310 -0.98 19.47 10.42
C PRO A 310 -2.14 19.11 9.49
N MET A 311 -3.09 20.03 9.35
CA MET A 311 -4.21 19.88 8.45
C MET A 311 -3.72 19.73 7.00
N GLY A 312 -4.09 18.63 6.36
CA GLY A 312 -3.72 18.31 4.99
C GLY A 312 -3.95 16.83 4.71
N ASN A 313 -4.99 16.50 3.96
CA ASN A 313 -5.42 15.11 3.69
C ASN A 313 -4.38 14.22 2.96
N GLN A 314 -3.22 14.75 2.58
CA GLN A 314 -2.26 14.03 1.75
C GLN A 314 -1.49 12.97 2.54
N TRP A 315 -1.13 13.23 3.79
CA TRP A 315 -0.45 12.23 4.63
C TRP A 315 -1.36 11.04 4.96
N GLN A 316 -2.68 11.26 5.09
CA GLN A 316 -3.67 10.18 5.27
C GLN A 316 -3.71 9.19 4.10
N LYS A 317 -3.23 9.61 2.91
CA LYS A 317 -3.11 8.72 1.74
C LYS A 317 -2.04 7.65 1.94
N TYR A 318 -1.02 7.93 2.76
CA TYR A 318 -0.01 6.96 3.17
C TYR A 318 -0.40 6.29 4.49
N TRP A 319 -1.41 5.42 4.40
CA TRP A 319 -2.04 4.75 5.54
C TRP A 319 -1.12 3.84 6.39
N LEU A 320 0.06 3.51 5.85
CA LEU A 320 1.09 2.72 6.52
C LEU A 320 1.79 3.51 7.64
N ALA A 321 1.69 4.85 7.61
CA ALA A 321 2.14 5.71 8.69
C ALA A 321 1.03 5.95 9.72
N LYS A 322 1.44 6.09 10.98
CA LYS A 322 0.61 6.50 12.11
C LYS A 322 1.19 7.79 12.68
N PRO A 323 0.36 8.80 12.99
CA PRO A 323 0.87 9.99 13.65
C PRO A 323 1.39 9.61 15.04
N LEU A 324 2.55 10.16 15.40
CA LEU A 324 3.12 10.04 16.74
C LEU A 324 3.00 11.39 17.46
N TYR A 325 3.43 12.46 16.81
CA TYR A 325 3.38 13.82 17.35
C TYR A 325 3.51 14.87 16.24
N LYS A 326 2.51 15.74 16.05
CA LYS A 326 2.53 16.80 15.03
C LYS A 326 2.91 16.27 13.64
N ASN A 327 4.07 16.66 13.11
CA ASN A 327 4.60 16.25 11.81
C ASN A 327 5.50 15.01 11.89
N ILE A 328 5.56 14.33 13.04
CA ILE A 328 6.30 13.09 13.25
C ILE A 328 5.34 11.92 13.16
N PHE A 329 5.69 10.96 12.31
CA PHE A 329 4.92 9.76 12.06
C PHE A 329 5.82 8.54 12.26
N ILE A 330 5.22 7.46 12.75
CA ILE A 330 5.83 6.14 12.79
C ILE A 330 5.21 5.26 11.71
N ALA A 331 6.05 4.61 10.91
CA ALA A 331 5.64 3.58 9.99
C ALA A 331 6.35 2.28 10.35
N GLY A 332 5.79 1.15 9.92
CA GLY A 332 6.53 -0.10 9.92
C GLY A 332 7.62 -0.11 8.83
N GLN A 333 7.85 -1.28 8.26
CA GLN A 333 8.84 -1.42 7.20
C GLN A 333 8.43 -0.59 5.97
N VAL A 334 9.28 0.34 5.54
CA VAL A 334 9.08 1.03 4.26
C VAL A 334 9.51 0.09 3.15
N TRP A 335 8.63 -0.14 2.17
CA TRP A 335 8.96 -0.92 0.99
C TRP A 335 9.53 -0.04 -0.13
N SER A 336 10.34 -0.60 -1.02
CA SER A 336 10.90 0.12 -2.18
C SER A 336 9.84 0.79 -3.03
N SER A 337 8.66 0.16 -3.17
CA SER A 337 7.50 0.70 -3.87
C SER A 337 6.84 1.90 -3.18
N ASN A 338 7.14 2.13 -1.90
CA ASN A 338 6.47 3.11 -1.05
C ASN A 338 7.17 4.47 -1.04
N ILE A 339 8.46 4.53 -1.39
CA ILE A 339 9.28 5.74 -1.29
C ILE A 339 8.66 6.91 -2.09
N GLN A 340 8.17 6.66 -3.31
CA GLN A 340 7.50 7.71 -4.08
C GLN A 340 6.20 8.17 -3.41
N ASN A 341 5.40 7.25 -2.87
CA ASN A 341 4.15 7.60 -2.17
C ASN A 341 4.40 8.43 -0.91
N LEU A 342 5.51 8.19 -0.20
CA LEU A 342 5.94 9.02 0.93
C LEU A 342 6.23 10.45 0.46
N LYS A 343 7.03 10.62 -0.60
CA LYS A 343 7.30 11.94 -1.17
C LYS A 343 6.01 12.65 -1.61
N ASP A 344 5.15 11.96 -2.35
CA ASP A 344 3.88 12.50 -2.85
C ASP A 344 2.92 12.87 -1.71
N ALA A 345 3.03 12.20 -0.56
CA ALA A 345 2.27 12.52 0.65
C ALA A 345 2.85 13.69 1.45
N GLY A 346 3.99 14.26 1.02
CA GLY A 346 4.63 15.43 1.63
C GLY A 346 5.69 15.12 2.68
N TYR A 347 6.10 13.86 2.83
CA TYR A 347 7.21 13.51 3.72
C TYR A 347 8.53 14.00 3.13
N SER A 348 9.32 14.71 3.94
CA SER A 348 10.61 15.28 3.52
C SER A 348 11.82 14.56 4.14
N THR A 349 11.59 13.71 5.14
CA THR A 349 12.65 13.05 5.92
C THR A 349 12.22 11.65 6.33
N ILE A 350 13.10 10.67 6.14
CA ILE A 350 12.99 9.31 6.66
C ILE A 350 14.09 9.10 7.70
N ILE A 351 13.69 8.66 8.90
CA ILE A 351 14.63 8.23 9.95
C ILE A 351 14.48 6.72 10.09
N ASN A 352 15.48 5.97 9.64
CA ASN A 352 15.48 4.53 9.80
C ASN A 352 15.98 4.14 11.19
N VAL A 353 15.10 3.47 11.95
CA VAL A 353 15.36 2.98 13.32
C VAL A 353 16.02 1.59 13.35
N ARG A 354 16.09 0.90 12.21
CA ARG A 354 16.84 -0.35 12.04
C ARG A 354 18.33 -0.08 12.19
N LYS A 355 19.06 -1.12 12.59
CA LYS A 355 20.52 -1.10 12.55
C LYS A 355 20.98 -1.03 11.09
N GLY A 356 21.94 -0.16 10.80
CA GLY A 356 22.57 -0.12 9.48
C GLY A 356 23.41 -1.37 9.23
N VAL A 357 24.01 -1.47 8.04
CA VAL A 357 24.89 -2.59 7.64
C VAL A 357 26.08 -2.81 8.59
N THR A 358 26.43 -1.78 9.37
CA THR A 358 27.43 -1.86 10.44
C THR A 358 26.93 -1.20 11.73
N GLU A 359 27.17 -1.84 12.87
CA GLU A 359 26.95 -1.31 14.22
C GLU A 359 28.25 -1.49 15.02
N ASN A 360 28.80 -0.41 15.58
CA ASN A 360 30.10 -0.42 16.29
C ASN A 360 31.25 -1.07 15.48
N SER A 361 31.30 -0.77 14.17
CA SER A 361 32.27 -1.35 13.22
C SER A 361 32.15 -2.86 12.99
N MET A 362 31.09 -3.49 13.51
CA MET A 362 30.75 -4.88 13.26
C MET A 362 29.63 -4.97 12.23
N PRO A 363 29.64 -5.98 11.33
CA PRO A 363 28.48 -6.25 10.47
C PRO A 363 27.22 -6.40 11.31
N SER A 364 26.19 -5.64 10.95
CA SER A 364 24.88 -5.72 11.57
C SER A 364 23.87 -5.97 10.46
N GLN A 365 23.22 -7.13 10.50
CA GLN A 365 22.19 -7.47 9.54
C GLN A 365 20.93 -7.86 10.28
N GLU A 366 19.86 -7.16 9.93
CA GLU A 366 18.54 -7.47 10.42
C GLU A 366 17.77 -8.35 9.43
N GLU A 367 16.80 -9.10 9.95
CA GLU A 367 15.98 -9.98 9.14
C GLU A 367 15.06 -9.17 8.22
N VAL A 368 14.90 -9.61 6.98
CA VAL A 368 13.72 -9.23 6.21
C VAL A 368 12.56 -10.16 6.54
N THR A 369 11.35 -9.66 6.39
CA THR A 369 10.14 -10.48 6.51
C THR A 369 10.03 -11.33 5.24
N LEU A 370 9.85 -12.64 5.41
CA LEU A 370 9.78 -13.61 4.30
C LEU A 370 8.50 -14.43 4.38
N LEU A 371 7.90 -14.75 3.24
CA LEU A 371 6.75 -15.65 3.16
C LEU A 371 7.11 -17.08 3.58
N ASN A 372 6.21 -17.67 4.37
CA ASN A 372 6.26 -18.99 4.98
C ASN A 372 7.53 -19.28 5.79
N VAL A 373 8.15 -18.24 6.35
CA VAL A 373 9.31 -18.35 7.23
C VAL A 373 9.02 -17.59 8.53
N ARG A 374 9.34 -18.21 9.66
CA ARG A 374 9.19 -17.60 10.99
C ARG A 374 10.19 -16.44 11.14
N GLY A 375 9.69 -15.28 11.58
CA GLY A 375 10.54 -14.13 11.90
C GLY A 375 11.25 -14.29 13.25
N LYS A 376 12.30 -13.50 13.45
CA LYS A 376 13.17 -13.49 14.64
C LYS A 376 13.77 -14.87 14.96
N THR A 377 14.07 -15.65 13.92
CA THR A 377 14.67 -16.98 14.15
C THR A 377 16.17 -16.92 14.36
N GLY A 378 16.77 -15.72 14.39
CA GLY A 378 18.20 -15.58 14.56
C GLY A 378 18.96 -16.12 13.36
N THR A 379 18.35 -15.98 12.17
CA THR A 379 18.91 -16.37 10.88
C THR A 379 20.26 -15.67 10.62
N TYR A 380 20.59 -14.65 11.43
CA TYR A 380 21.73 -13.77 11.30
C TYR A 380 22.71 -13.83 12.50
N CYS A 381 22.59 -14.83 13.39
CA CYS A 381 23.16 -14.76 14.75
C CYS A 381 24.62 -15.23 14.94
N THR A 382 25.36 -15.68 13.92
CA THR A 382 26.78 -15.99 14.13
C THR A 382 27.66 -14.80 13.74
N PHE A 383 28.11 -14.06 14.76
CA PHE A 383 29.04 -12.93 14.65
C PHE A 383 30.30 -13.23 13.81
N GLU A 384 30.72 -14.49 13.78
CA GLU A 384 31.93 -14.94 13.08
C GLU A 384 31.77 -15.03 11.55
N HIS A 385 30.54 -15.11 11.02
CA HIS A 385 30.29 -15.41 9.60
C HIS A 385 29.29 -14.46 8.91
N GLY A 386 28.89 -13.38 9.57
CA GLY A 386 27.93 -12.43 9.01
C GLY A 386 26.54 -13.04 8.76
N GLY A 387 26.15 -14.05 9.56
CA GLY A 387 24.75 -14.43 9.72
C GLY A 387 23.95 -14.62 8.42
N ARG A 388 24.43 -15.43 7.48
CA ARG A 388 23.74 -15.57 6.20
C ARG A 388 22.53 -16.49 6.30
N GLN A 389 21.45 -16.06 5.66
CA GLN A 389 20.30 -16.89 5.39
C GLN A 389 20.72 -18.12 4.55
N SER A 390 20.65 -19.32 5.14
CA SER A 390 20.95 -20.57 4.43
C SER A 390 19.68 -21.31 4.04
N ILE A 391 19.75 -22.10 2.97
CA ILE A 391 18.64 -22.95 2.50
C ILE A 391 18.14 -23.85 3.64
N LYS A 392 19.07 -24.58 4.29
CA LYS A 392 18.74 -25.47 5.41
C LYS A 392 18.02 -24.71 6.53
N ARG A 393 18.49 -23.51 6.88
CA ARG A 393 17.84 -22.71 7.94
C ARG A 393 16.44 -22.30 7.54
N LEU A 394 16.23 -21.86 6.29
CA LEU A 394 14.91 -21.50 5.80
C LEU A 394 13.94 -22.67 5.84
N GLU A 395 14.41 -23.86 5.50
CA GLU A 395 13.64 -25.09 5.58
C GLU A 395 13.26 -25.46 7.02
N ASP A 396 14.22 -25.30 7.96
CA ASP A 396 14.05 -25.55 9.40
C ASP A 396 13.09 -24.54 10.06
N THR A 397 12.99 -23.32 9.52
CA THR A 397 12.18 -22.23 10.10
C THR A 397 10.87 -21.97 9.37
N ARG A 398 10.45 -22.89 8.49
CA ARG A 398 9.16 -22.81 7.81
C ARG A 398 8.00 -22.77 8.80
N ILE A 399 6.98 -21.98 8.46
CA ILE A 399 5.75 -21.91 9.26
C ILE A 399 4.88 -23.13 8.96
N ASP A 400 4.71 -23.45 7.68
CA ASP A 400 3.91 -24.57 7.21
C ASP A 400 4.60 -25.27 6.02
N ALA A 401 5.20 -26.42 6.30
CA ALA A 401 5.91 -27.21 5.29
C ALA A 401 4.97 -27.85 4.23
N CYS A 402 3.67 -27.85 4.46
CA CYS A 402 2.66 -28.42 3.56
C CYS A 402 2.07 -27.39 2.59
N LYS A 403 2.43 -26.10 2.71
CA LYS A 403 2.04 -25.10 1.69
C LYS A 403 2.59 -25.50 0.32
N GLN A 404 1.76 -25.31 -0.70
CA GLN A 404 2.18 -25.49 -2.09
C GLN A 404 3.16 -24.39 -2.49
N ASN A 405 4.05 -24.67 -3.45
CA ASN A 405 5.02 -23.67 -3.92
C ASN A 405 4.36 -22.41 -4.50
N GLU A 406 3.16 -22.53 -5.07
CA GLU A 406 2.35 -21.40 -5.54
C GLU A 406 2.00 -20.38 -4.45
N TYR A 407 2.09 -20.79 -3.18
CA TYR A 407 1.98 -19.90 -2.03
C TYR A 407 3.04 -18.80 -2.06
N ILE A 408 4.24 -19.06 -2.60
CA ILE A 408 5.26 -18.04 -2.78
C ILE A 408 4.99 -17.29 -4.08
N SER A 409 5.03 -18.01 -5.20
CA SER A 409 4.68 -17.52 -6.53
C SER A 409 4.37 -18.69 -7.46
N LYS A 410 3.65 -18.45 -8.56
CA LYS A 410 3.32 -19.49 -9.56
C LYS A 410 4.55 -20.21 -10.12
N SER A 411 5.71 -19.56 -10.13
CA SER A 411 6.97 -20.09 -10.65
C SER A 411 7.94 -20.56 -9.56
N SER A 412 7.56 -20.48 -8.29
CA SER A 412 8.45 -20.89 -7.21
C SER A 412 8.69 -22.40 -7.24
N LYS A 413 9.94 -22.80 -7.01
CA LYS A 413 10.34 -24.22 -6.88
C LYS A 413 10.27 -24.71 -5.43
N VAL A 414 10.10 -23.79 -4.49
CA VAL A 414 10.04 -24.04 -3.04
C VAL A 414 8.83 -23.33 -2.44
N ASN A 415 8.43 -23.75 -1.24
CA ASN A 415 7.29 -23.19 -0.54
C ASN A 415 7.64 -22.15 0.52
N TYR A 416 8.85 -21.61 0.50
CA TYR A 416 9.32 -20.52 1.35
C TYR A 416 10.00 -19.44 0.50
N GLU A 417 9.95 -18.20 0.96
CA GLU A 417 10.64 -17.09 0.31
C GLU A 417 12.08 -17.01 0.81
N ALA A 418 13.05 -16.94 -0.11
CA ALA A 418 14.47 -16.87 0.21
C ALA A 418 15.02 -15.43 0.21
N MET A 419 14.28 -14.46 -0.32
CA MET A 419 14.68 -13.06 -0.39
C MET A 419 13.43 -12.18 -0.52
N ASN A 420 13.43 -11.02 0.13
CA ASN A 420 12.37 -10.02 -0.03
C ASN A 420 12.96 -8.67 -0.45
N ALA A 421 13.10 -8.48 -1.77
CA ALA A 421 13.65 -7.26 -2.35
C ALA A 421 12.82 -5.99 -2.06
N LEU A 422 11.52 -6.13 -1.75
CA LEU A 422 10.69 -4.98 -1.35
C LEU A 422 11.16 -4.38 -0.04
N GLU A 423 11.68 -5.20 0.87
CA GLU A 423 12.26 -4.77 2.14
C GLU A 423 13.75 -4.48 2.03
N PHE A 424 14.24 -4.16 0.82
CA PHE A 424 15.66 -3.98 0.54
C PHE A 424 16.50 -5.19 0.98
N GLY A 425 15.88 -6.37 0.91
CA GLY A 425 16.52 -7.64 1.22
C GLY A 425 17.39 -8.11 0.07
N ASP A 426 18.61 -8.52 0.38
CA ASP A 426 19.50 -9.25 -0.52
C ASP A 426 19.65 -10.72 -0.07
N ALA A 427 20.68 -11.42 -0.56
CA ALA A 427 20.94 -12.82 -0.22
C ALA A 427 21.31 -13.04 1.26
N ILE A 428 21.56 -11.97 2.02
CA ILE A 428 22.07 -12.01 3.39
C ILE A 428 21.21 -11.18 4.35
N GLY A 429 20.06 -10.66 3.93
CA GLY A 429 19.10 -9.97 4.79
C GLY A 429 18.87 -8.51 4.40
N TYR A 430 18.45 -7.69 5.38
CA TYR A 430 18.19 -6.28 5.14
C TYR A 430 19.47 -5.52 4.79
N ASN A 431 19.43 -4.77 3.68
CA ASN A 431 20.53 -3.97 3.20
C ASN A 431 20.18 -2.48 3.22
N GLU A 432 20.65 -1.80 4.27
CA GLU A 432 20.43 -0.36 4.46
C GLU A 432 20.98 0.51 3.33
N THR A 433 22.07 0.09 2.68
CA THR A 433 22.64 0.85 1.56
C THR A 433 21.68 0.85 0.37
N LEU A 434 20.97 -0.24 0.11
CA LEU A 434 19.95 -0.30 -0.93
C LEU A 434 18.76 0.61 -0.61
N GLU A 435 18.30 0.65 0.66
CA GLU A 435 17.24 1.57 1.07
C GLU A 435 17.66 3.03 0.88
N ARG A 436 18.83 3.41 1.39
CA ARG A 436 19.36 4.76 1.27
C ARG A 436 19.45 5.20 -0.18
N GLN A 437 20.04 4.37 -1.03
CA GLN A 437 20.15 4.64 -2.47
C GLN A 437 18.78 4.85 -3.11
N ALA A 438 17.78 4.04 -2.76
CA ALA A 438 16.43 4.18 -3.29
C ALA A 438 15.76 5.49 -2.83
N VAL A 439 15.98 5.91 -1.58
CA VAL A 439 15.45 7.17 -1.04
C VAL A 439 16.13 8.38 -1.70
N GLU A 440 17.46 8.37 -1.79
CA GLU A 440 18.25 9.44 -2.39
C GLU A 440 17.97 9.59 -3.89
N ALA A 441 17.78 8.48 -4.61
CA ALA A 441 17.51 8.48 -6.05
C ALA A 441 16.21 9.20 -6.44
N ILE A 442 15.21 9.23 -5.55
CA ILE A 442 13.95 9.96 -5.81
C ILE A 442 14.15 11.48 -5.69
N GLY A 443 15.17 11.91 -4.93
CA GLY A 443 15.48 13.31 -4.66
C GLY A 443 14.42 14.03 -3.81
N GLY A 444 14.83 15.07 -3.08
CA GLY A 444 13.91 15.88 -2.27
C GLY A 444 13.45 15.25 -0.95
N MET A 445 13.97 14.07 -0.59
CA MET A 445 13.83 13.49 0.74
C MET A 445 15.20 13.28 1.37
N ARG A 446 15.31 13.51 2.68
CA ARG A 446 16.50 13.22 3.47
C ARG A 446 16.39 11.83 4.07
N TYR A 447 17.52 11.11 4.08
CA TYR A 447 17.64 9.82 4.73
C TYR A 447 18.59 9.93 5.92
N HIS A 448 18.14 9.50 7.09
CA HIS A 448 18.96 9.42 8.28
C HIS A 448 18.87 8.02 8.89
N LEU A 449 20.01 7.46 9.29
CA LEU A 449 20.01 6.37 10.24
C LEU A 449 19.78 6.91 11.65
N LYS A 450 19.23 6.08 12.54
CA LYS A 450 19.19 6.41 13.96
C LYS A 450 20.59 6.83 14.42
N PRO A 451 20.73 7.98 15.10
CA PRO A 451 22.03 8.42 15.54
C PRO A 451 22.52 7.51 16.68
N LYS A 452 23.85 7.38 16.83
CA LYS A 452 24.45 6.47 17.81
C LYS A 452 24.30 7.04 19.24
N GLY A 453 23.71 6.27 20.15
CA GLY A 453 23.48 6.63 21.56
C GLY A 453 22.02 6.89 21.91
N ASN A 454 21.69 7.02 23.21
CA ASN A 454 20.37 7.47 23.67
C ASN A 454 20.22 8.95 23.29
N ILE A 455 19.59 9.22 22.15
CA ILE A 455 19.37 10.57 21.69
C ILE A 455 17.90 10.90 21.91
N CYS A 456 17.67 11.72 22.92
CA CYS A 456 16.42 12.44 23.08
C CYS A 456 16.40 13.57 22.05
N TYR A 457 15.56 13.43 21.03
CA TYR A 457 15.20 14.55 20.18
C TYR A 457 14.38 15.51 21.04
N THR A 458 14.98 16.62 21.42
CA THR A 458 14.25 17.73 22.04
C THR A 458 13.37 18.33 20.96
N ILE A 459 12.08 18.02 20.99
CA ILE A 459 11.13 18.68 20.12
C ILE A 459 10.94 20.08 20.72
N SER A 460 11.60 21.07 20.11
CA SER A 460 11.46 22.47 20.52
C SER A 460 10.01 22.90 20.33
N THR A 461 9.27 22.93 21.42
CA THR A 461 7.96 23.56 21.49
C THR A 461 7.92 24.40 22.76
N SER A 462 6.98 25.34 22.86
CA SER A 462 6.77 26.16 24.06
C SER A 462 6.51 25.33 25.34
N LYS A 463 6.27 24.02 25.21
CA LYS A 463 6.30 23.03 26.29
C LYS A 463 7.21 21.87 25.85
N SER A 464 8.46 21.86 26.29
CA SER A 464 9.48 20.88 25.89
C SER A 464 8.97 19.44 26.04
N ALA A 465 8.80 18.74 24.92
CA ALA A 465 8.58 17.28 24.88
C ALA A 465 9.85 16.64 24.29
N ALA A 466 10.40 15.65 24.99
CA ALA A 466 11.56 14.91 24.53
C ALA A 466 11.07 13.58 23.92
N LEU A 467 11.45 13.32 22.67
CA LEU A 467 11.28 12.01 22.04
C LEU A 467 12.61 11.27 22.14
N CYS A 468 12.71 10.36 23.11
CA CYS A 468 13.90 9.54 23.31
C CYS A 468 13.77 8.22 22.56
N PHE A 469 14.74 7.91 21.70
CA PHE A 469 14.88 6.64 21.01
C PHE A 469 15.90 5.74 21.69
#